data_AF-W9QMH1-F1
#
_entry.id   AF-W9QMH1-F1
#
_cell.length_a   1.000
_cell.length_b   1.000
_cell.length_c   1.000
_cell.angle_alpha   90.00
_cell.angle_beta   90.00
_cell.angle_gamma   90.00
#
_symmetry.space_group_name_H-M   'P 1'
#
loop_
_entity.id
_entity.type
_entity.pdbx_description
1 polymer ?
#
loop_
_entity_poly.entity_id
_entity_poly.type
_entity_poly.pdbx_seq_one_letter_code
_entity_poly.pdbx_strand_id
1 'polypeptide(L)'
;MYNLNEPLIQEVEEQQQQPCNSQTDSFPSTLIRYLYVAHFLARWGARMWEFSVGLYMISLWPDSLLFAAIYGVVESASTALFGPILGQLVDRLTYKRVLQLWLVTQNLSFIVAGGAVVALIVYSTLKSENFSGFVFLVILTNISGAIGVLSTLAGTILIERECFGTLMTATLEWEGIPAFVIGIARGISAVIGIAATLVYPILQSRILTLRTGLWSIWSQWICLLVCVASIWAQNSIISAHMLMAGVALSRLGLWPFDLSVIQQMQDYVPESDRCVVGGVQNSLQSSMDLMGYVMGILISNPQDFWILILISFGAVTLAALLYTCHVYTIRKHLFHFEKLILWVQCFTRPRGNALLG
;
A
#
# COMPACT_ATOMS: atom_id res chain seq x y z
N MET A 1 -26.69 8.93 -51.05
CA MET A 1 -25.88 7.95 -50.30
C MET A 1 -26.33 8.06 -48.86
N TYR A 2 -27.30 7.24 -48.46
CA TYR A 2 -27.90 7.28 -47.11
C TYR A 2 -26.89 6.68 -46.12
N ASN A 3 -26.49 7.44 -45.11
CA ASN A 3 -25.56 7.01 -44.07
C ASN A 3 -26.27 5.99 -43.16
N LEU A 4 -25.94 4.71 -43.30
CA LEU A 4 -26.54 3.61 -42.51
C LEU A 4 -26.07 3.56 -41.04
N ASN A 5 -25.17 4.46 -40.61
CA ASN A 5 -24.56 4.43 -39.27
C ASN A 5 -25.14 5.45 -38.27
N GLU A 6 -25.99 6.35 -38.72
CA GLU A 6 -26.61 7.38 -37.87
C GLU A 6 -27.60 6.83 -36.82
N PRO A 7 -28.44 5.81 -37.11
CA PRO A 7 -29.37 5.29 -36.09
C PRO A 7 -28.65 4.44 -35.03
N LEU A 8 -27.50 3.83 -35.36
CA LEU A 8 -26.74 3.01 -34.42
C LEU A 8 -25.96 3.86 -33.40
N ILE A 9 -25.58 5.08 -33.79
CA ILE A 9 -24.95 6.05 -32.88
C ILE A 9 -26.00 6.68 -31.96
N GLN A 10 -27.21 6.94 -32.47
CA GLN A 10 -28.33 7.42 -31.64
C GLN A 10 -28.82 6.37 -30.62
N GLU A 11 -28.85 5.08 -30.98
CA GLU A 11 -29.17 4.02 -30.00
C GLU A 11 -28.08 3.86 -28.91
N VAL A 12 -26.81 4.10 -29.24
CA VAL A 12 -25.70 4.07 -28.26
C VAL A 12 -25.72 5.33 -27.36
N GLU A 13 -26.07 6.50 -27.90
CA GLU A 13 -26.22 7.74 -27.12
C GLU A 13 -27.47 7.71 -26.22
N GLU A 14 -28.59 7.13 -26.67
CA GLU A 14 -29.79 6.94 -25.83
C GLU A 14 -29.56 5.90 -24.71
N GLN A 15 -28.76 4.86 -24.95
CA GLN A 15 -28.36 3.93 -23.88
C GLN A 15 -27.39 4.54 -22.86
N GLN A 16 -26.64 5.59 -23.22
CA GLN A 16 -25.78 6.32 -22.28
C GLN A 16 -26.53 7.39 -21.46
N GLN A 17 -27.76 7.74 -21.81
CA GLN A 17 -28.56 8.76 -21.12
C GLN A 17 -29.71 8.20 -20.27
N GLN A 18 -29.90 6.89 -20.22
CA GLN A 18 -30.83 6.29 -19.28
C GLN A 18 -30.23 6.37 -17.86
N PRO A 19 -30.83 7.11 -16.92
CA PRO A 19 -30.34 7.10 -15.55
C PRO A 19 -30.53 5.67 -15.05
N CYS A 20 -29.43 4.97 -14.80
CA CYS A 20 -29.47 3.71 -14.10
C CYS A 20 -30.12 4.02 -12.75
N ASN A 21 -31.39 3.61 -12.58
CA ASN A 21 -32.04 3.50 -11.29
C ASN A 21 -31.33 2.38 -10.51
N SER A 22 -30.04 2.55 -10.22
CA SER A 22 -29.44 1.92 -9.07
C SER A 22 -30.16 2.55 -7.88
N GLN A 23 -31.06 1.79 -7.26
CA GLN A 23 -31.46 2.05 -5.88
C GLN A 23 -30.17 2.24 -5.10
N THR A 24 -29.81 3.51 -4.88
CA THR A 24 -28.70 3.87 -4.04
C THR A 24 -29.27 3.70 -2.65
N ASP A 25 -29.21 2.47 -2.13
CA ASP A 25 -29.40 2.22 -0.72
C ASP A 25 -28.32 3.04 -0.02
N SER A 26 -28.69 4.27 0.34
CA SER A 26 -27.83 5.18 1.09
C SER A 26 -27.64 4.54 2.45
N PHE A 27 -26.53 3.82 2.61
CA PHE A 27 -26.19 3.21 3.89
C PHE A 27 -26.24 4.30 4.96
N PRO A 28 -26.97 4.10 6.06
CA PRO A 28 -27.12 5.13 7.07
C PRO A 28 -25.73 5.54 7.56
N SER A 29 -25.48 6.86 7.61
CA SER A 29 -24.17 7.44 7.93
C SER A 29 -23.57 6.92 9.25
N THR A 30 -24.42 6.48 10.17
CA THR A 30 -24.07 5.79 11.42
C THR A 30 -23.38 4.45 11.18
N LEU A 31 -23.88 3.62 10.25
CA LEU A 31 -23.31 2.31 9.94
C LEU A 31 -21.89 2.43 9.36
N ILE A 32 -21.68 3.42 8.49
CA ILE A 32 -20.38 3.73 7.91
C ILE A 32 -19.39 4.19 9.01
N ARG A 33 -19.83 5.03 9.95
CA ARG A 33 -19.01 5.43 11.11
C ARG A 33 -18.61 4.24 11.98
N TYR A 34 -19.53 3.33 12.28
CA TYR A 34 -19.21 2.11 13.02
C TYR A 34 -18.20 1.23 12.27
N LEU A 35 -18.30 1.15 10.95
CA LEU A 35 -17.36 0.40 10.11
C LEU A 35 -15.94 0.98 10.22
N TYR A 36 -15.80 2.30 10.11
CA TYR A 36 -14.50 2.96 10.23
C TYR A 36 -13.92 2.84 11.63
N VAL A 37 -14.74 2.99 12.67
CA VAL A 37 -14.29 2.82 14.06
C VAL A 37 -13.86 1.37 14.31
N ALA A 38 -14.61 0.38 13.83
CA ALA A 38 -14.26 -1.03 13.94
C ALA A 38 -12.95 -1.34 13.20
N HIS A 39 -12.79 -0.83 11.98
CA HIS A 39 -11.57 -1.00 11.19
C HIS A 39 -10.35 -0.36 11.88
N PHE A 40 -10.51 0.87 12.39
CA PHE A 40 -9.47 1.56 13.14
C PHE A 40 -9.04 0.77 14.38
N LEU A 41 -10.00 0.33 15.21
CA LEU A 41 -9.72 -0.42 16.44
C LEU A 41 -9.08 -1.78 16.14
N ALA A 42 -9.52 -2.46 15.10
CA ALA A 42 -8.94 -3.72 14.63
C ALA A 42 -7.47 -3.55 14.21
N ARG A 43 -7.18 -2.49 13.45
CA ARG A 43 -5.82 -2.19 12.99
C ARG A 43 -4.91 -1.73 14.13
N TRP A 44 -5.45 -0.91 15.04
CA TRP A 44 -4.78 -0.51 16.27
C TRP A 44 -4.40 -1.72 17.12
N GLY A 45 -5.35 -2.62 17.37
CA GLY A 45 -5.14 -3.85 18.11
C GLY A 45 -4.05 -4.74 17.49
N ALA A 46 -4.09 -4.94 16.17
CA ALA A 46 -3.08 -5.73 15.47
C ALA A 46 -1.67 -5.15 15.61
N ARG A 47 -1.52 -3.84 15.46
CA ARG A 47 -0.22 -3.16 15.62
C ARG A 47 0.29 -3.17 17.06
N MET A 48 -0.61 -3.01 18.03
CA MET A 48 -0.28 -3.13 19.45
C MET A 48 0.16 -4.55 19.81
N TRP A 49 -0.49 -5.56 19.23
CA TRP A 49 -0.13 -6.96 19.42
C TRP A 49 1.27 -7.29 18.87
N GLU A 50 1.53 -6.89 17.62
CA GLU A 50 2.83 -7.07 16.94
C GLU A 50 3.99 -6.47 17.75
N PHE A 51 3.77 -5.29 18.36
CA PHE A 51 4.73 -4.68 19.26
C PHE A 51 4.84 -5.42 20.61
N SER A 52 3.70 -5.75 21.24
CA SER A 52 3.68 -6.31 22.60
C SER A 52 4.23 -7.74 22.64
N VAL A 53 3.98 -8.56 21.62
CA VAL A 53 4.40 -9.96 21.60
C VAL A 53 5.92 -10.10 21.62
N GLY A 54 6.66 -9.21 20.97
CA GLY A 54 8.12 -9.17 21.06
C GLY A 54 8.62 -8.92 22.49
N LEU A 55 7.99 -7.98 23.21
CA LEU A 55 8.30 -7.68 24.61
C LEU A 55 7.93 -8.83 25.56
N TYR A 56 6.87 -9.57 25.26
CA TYR A 56 6.49 -10.73 26.05
C TYR A 56 7.45 -11.91 25.84
N MET A 57 7.90 -12.16 24.60
CA MET A 57 8.81 -13.26 24.34
C MET A 57 10.18 -13.05 24.99
N ILE A 58 10.68 -11.80 25.08
CA ILE A 58 11.91 -11.50 25.80
C ILE A 58 11.73 -11.53 27.32
N SER A 59 10.56 -11.16 27.86
CA SER A 59 10.32 -11.25 29.30
C SER A 59 10.20 -12.71 29.78
N LEU A 60 9.76 -13.63 28.92
CA LEU A 60 9.70 -15.07 29.20
C LEU A 60 11.08 -15.75 29.16
N TRP A 61 11.98 -15.27 28.29
CA TRP A 61 13.34 -15.81 28.19
C TRP A 61 14.38 -14.70 27.93
N PRO A 62 14.80 -13.98 28.98
CA PRO A 62 15.65 -12.80 28.83
C PRO A 62 17.00 -13.07 28.16
N ASP A 63 17.53 -14.28 28.34
CA ASP A 63 18.86 -14.66 27.85
C ASP A 63 18.88 -15.08 26.37
N SER A 64 17.71 -15.14 25.70
CA SER A 64 17.63 -15.64 24.32
C SER A 64 16.48 -15.06 23.53
N LEU A 65 16.75 -14.62 22.31
CA LEU A 65 15.75 -14.19 21.33
C LEU A 65 14.95 -15.35 20.71
N LEU A 66 15.21 -16.60 21.13
CA LEU A 66 14.67 -17.80 20.52
C LEU A 66 13.14 -17.79 20.40
N PHE A 67 12.40 -17.41 21.46
CA PHE A 67 10.93 -17.38 21.38
C PHE A 67 10.38 -16.27 20.50
N ALA A 68 11.05 -15.11 20.47
CA ALA A 68 10.69 -14.03 19.56
C ALA A 68 10.93 -14.44 18.10
N ALA A 69 12.06 -15.11 17.82
CA ALA A 69 12.40 -15.62 16.50
C ALA A 69 11.44 -16.74 16.05
N ILE A 70 11.10 -17.68 16.93
CA ILE A 70 10.11 -18.73 16.64
C ILE A 70 8.75 -18.11 16.29
N TYR A 71 8.30 -17.14 17.09
CA TYR A 71 7.05 -16.44 16.84
C TYR A 71 7.04 -15.72 15.49
N GLY A 72 8.10 -14.96 15.18
CA GLY A 72 8.24 -14.29 13.88
C GLY A 72 8.30 -15.26 12.71
N VAL A 73 8.97 -16.41 12.85
CA VAL A 73 8.98 -17.47 11.84
C VAL A 73 7.59 -18.08 11.66
N VAL A 74 6.86 -18.36 12.73
CA VAL A 74 5.51 -18.94 12.67
C VAL A 74 4.53 -17.99 11.98
N GLU A 75 4.53 -16.71 12.32
CA GLU A 75 3.71 -15.71 11.62
C GLU A 75 4.10 -15.59 10.15
N SER A 76 5.39 -15.42 9.85
CA SER A 76 5.87 -15.24 8.48
C SER A 76 5.62 -16.48 7.60
N ALA A 77 5.87 -17.67 8.13
CA ALA A 77 5.62 -18.93 7.44
C ALA A 77 4.12 -19.15 7.21
N SER A 78 3.28 -18.79 8.18
CA SER A 78 1.83 -18.88 8.01
C SER A 78 1.35 -18.00 6.85
N THR A 79 1.77 -16.73 6.81
CA THR A 79 1.47 -15.80 5.71
C THR A 79 1.99 -16.29 4.37
N ALA A 80 3.22 -16.82 4.32
CA ALA A 80 3.81 -17.32 3.09
C ALA A 80 3.08 -18.56 2.54
N LEU A 81 2.73 -19.50 3.42
CA LEU A 81 2.09 -20.76 3.01
C LEU A 81 0.60 -20.60 2.70
N PHE A 82 -0.11 -19.80 3.50
CA PHE A 82 -1.57 -19.69 3.44
C PHE A 82 -2.06 -18.40 2.78
N GLY A 83 -1.19 -17.42 2.53
CA GLY A 83 -1.53 -16.16 1.88
C GLY A 83 -2.20 -16.31 0.52
N PRO A 84 -1.69 -17.14 -0.42
CA PRO A 84 -2.33 -17.38 -1.71
C PRO A 84 -3.72 -18.02 -1.60
N ILE A 85 -3.88 -18.95 -0.65
CA ILE A 85 -5.15 -19.64 -0.38
C ILE A 85 -6.17 -18.65 0.17
N LEU A 86 -5.74 -17.77 1.08
CA LEU A 86 -6.59 -16.72 1.63
C LEU A 86 -6.98 -15.69 0.58
N GLY A 87 -6.10 -15.34 -0.35
CA GLY A 87 -6.44 -14.49 -1.50
C GLY A 87 -7.58 -15.10 -2.34
N GLN A 88 -7.44 -16.36 -2.74
CA GLN A 88 -8.48 -17.09 -3.48
C GLN A 88 -9.78 -17.26 -2.69
N LEU A 89 -9.70 -17.40 -1.37
CA LEU A 89 -10.85 -17.51 -0.49
C LEU A 89 -11.59 -16.17 -0.36
N VAL A 90 -10.85 -15.06 -0.22
CA VAL A 90 -11.38 -13.70 -0.16
C VAL A 90 -12.11 -13.35 -1.45
N ASP A 91 -11.58 -13.74 -2.60
CA ASP A 91 -12.20 -13.50 -3.92
C ASP A 91 -13.53 -14.25 -4.12
N ARG A 92 -13.72 -15.39 -3.44
CA ARG A 92 -14.96 -16.20 -3.52
C ARG A 92 -16.05 -15.75 -2.56
N LEU A 93 -15.71 -14.93 -1.57
CA LEU A 93 -16.62 -14.51 -0.52
C LEU A 93 -17.16 -13.10 -0.81
N THR A 94 -18.39 -12.84 -0.38
CA THR A 94 -18.95 -11.48 -0.47
C THR A 94 -18.25 -10.54 0.50
N TYR A 95 -18.02 -9.29 0.09
CA TYR A 95 -17.35 -8.23 0.88
C TYR A 95 -17.80 -8.19 2.36
N LYS A 96 -19.11 -8.24 2.61
CA LYS A 96 -19.69 -8.22 3.97
C LYS A 96 -19.28 -9.44 4.80
N ARG A 97 -19.22 -10.64 4.20
CA ARG A 97 -18.81 -11.88 4.87
C ARG A 97 -17.32 -11.89 5.17
N VAL A 98 -16.48 -11.43 4.23
CA VAL A 98 -15.03 -11.30 4.43
C VAL A 98 -14.75 -10.37 5.60
N LEU A 99 -15.41 -9.21 5.64
CA LEU A 99 -15.21 -8.22 6.69
C LEU A 99 -15.61 -8.73 8.08
N GLN A 100 -16.73 -9.47 8.17
CA GLN A 100 -17.17 -10.10 9.42
C GLN A 100 -16.23 -11.21 9.87
N LEU A 101 -15.83 -12.10 8.95
CA LEU A 101 -14.89 -13.18 9.23
C LEU A 101 -13.55 -12.61 9.70
N TRP A 102 -13.04 -11.58 9.03
CA TRP A 102 -11.82 -10.88 9.39
C TRP A 102 -11.89 -10.33 10.83
N LEU A 103 -12.86 -9.46 11.13
CA LEU A 103 -12.97 -8.83 12.45
C LEU A 103 -13.16 -9.85 13.57
N VAL A 104 -13.96 -10.90 13.35
CA VAL A 104 -14.22 -11.92 14.38
C VAL A 104 -12.99 -12.77 14.62
N THR A 105 -12.36 -13.30 13.57
CA THR A 105 -11.21 -14.21 13.70
C THR A 105 -9.99 -13.49 14.26
N GLN A 106 -9.75 -12.24 13.88
CA GLN A 106 -8.65 -11.43 14.39
C GLN A 106 -8.82 -11.13 15.89
N ASN A 107 -10.00 -10.65 16.31
CA ASN A 107 -10.25 -10.33 17.71
C ASN A 107 -10.19 -11.58 18.61
N LEU A 108 -10.76 -12.70 18.14
CA LEU A 108 -10.72 -13.96 18.90
C LEU A 108 -9.27 -14.45 19.08
N SER A 109 -8.47 -14.37 18.01
CA SER A 109 -7.05 -14.68 18.06
C SER A 109 -6.31 -13.84 19.11
N PHE A 110 -6.48 -12.53 19.13
CA PHE A 110 -5.78 -11.66 20.09
C PHE A 110 -6.27 -11.85 21.53
N ILE A 111 -7.55 -12.16 21.75
CA ILE A 111 -8.06 -12.50 23.08
C ILE A 111 -7.38 -13.78 23.60
N VAL A 112 -7.32 -14.83 22.77
CA VAL A 112 -6.67 -16.10 23.15
C VAL A 112 -5.18 -15.92 23.38
N ALA A 113 -4.51 -15.20 22.48
CA ALA A 113 -3.06 -14.99 22.57
C ALA A 113 -2.71 -14.11 23.77
N GLY A 114 -3.48 -13.04 24.02
CA GLY A 114 -3.33 -12.16 25.18
C GLY A 114 -3.60 -12.88 26.49
N GLY A 115 -4.66 -13.68 26.57
CA GLY A 115 -4.97 -14.49 27.75
C GLY A 115 -3.86 -15.52 28.07
N ALA A 116 -3.33 -16.18 27.05
CA ALA A 116 -2.22 -17.12 27.20
C ALA A 116 -0.94 -16.44 27.69
N VAL A 117 -0.62 -15.25 27.17
CA VAL A 117 0.53 -14.45 27.62
C VAL A 117 0.34 -13.95 29.05
N VAL A 118 -0.83 -13.43 29.41
CA VAL A 118 -1.13 -13.00 30.78
C VAL A 118 -0.95 -14.17 31.75
N ALA A 119 -1.43 -15.36 31.38
CA ALA A 119 -1.22 -16.57 32.17
C ALA A 119 0.28 -16.92 32.32
N LEU A 120 1.06 -16.82 31.24
CA LEU A 120 2.51 -17.05 31.27
C LEU A 120 3.26 -16.06 32.18
N ILE A 121 2.81 -14.80 32.24
CA ILE A 121 3.43 -13.75 33.07
C ILE A 121 3.02 -13.87 34.54
N VAL A 122 1.72 -14.07 34.80
CA VAL A 122 1.18 -14.16 36.17
C VAL A 122 1.68 -15.41 36.89
N TYR A 123 1.72 -16.53 36.18
CA TYR A 123 2.21 -17.80 36.72
C TYR A 123 3.64 -18.06 36.27
N SER A 124 4.55 -17.14 36.59
CA SER A 124 5.97 -17.24 36.21
C SER A 124 6.68 -18.51 36.73
N THR A 125 6.14 -19.13 37.79
CA THR A 125 6.60 -20.43 38.32
C THR A 125 6.28 -21.63 37.41
N LEU A 126 5.40 -21.48 36.41
CA LEU A 126 5.08 -22.54 35.43
C LEU A 126 6.34 -23.04 34.72
N LYS A 127 7.31 -22.17 34.46
CA LYS A 127 8.57 -22.53 33.81
C LYS A 127 9.34 -23.59 34.58
N SER A 128 9.31 -23.55 35.91
CA SER A 128 10.03 -24.49 36.79
C SER A 128 9.16 -25.62 37.33
N GLU A 129 7.87 -25.38 37.58
CA GLU A 129 6.98 -26.37 38.22
C GLU A 129 6.20 -27.23 37.22
N ASN A 130 5.84 -26.68 36.06
CA ASN A 130 5.06 -27.39 35.04
C ASN A 130 5.47 -26.96 33.63
N PHE A 131 6.63 -27.46 33.20
CA PHE A 131 7.20 -27.15 31.89
C PHE A 131 6.25 -27.50 30.73
N SER A 132 5.44 -28.56 30.87
CA SER A 132 4.44 -28.92 29.86
C SER A 132 3.36 -27.85 29.70
N GLY A 133 2.86 -27.30 30.81
CA GLY A 133 1.89 -26.20 30.79
C GLY A 133 2.49 -24.91 30.21
N PHE A 134 3.75 -24.62 30.52
CA PHE A 134 4.49 -23.51 29.93
C PHE A 134 4.59 -23.64 28.40
N VAL A 135 5.06 -24.79 27.90
CA VAL A 135 5.19 -25.05 26.46
C VAL A 135 3.84 -25.00 25.75
N PHE A 136 2.79 -25.54 26.36
CA PHE A 136 1.44 -25.48 25.81
C PHE A 136 0.96 -24.04 25.59
N LEU A 137 1.12 -23.16 26.58
CA LEU A 137 0.73 -21.76 26.46
C LEU A 137 1.57 -21.01 25.41
N VAL A 138 2.88 -21.31 25.31
CA VAL A 138 3.73 -20.74 24.26
C VAL A 138 3.26 -21.17 22.87
N ILE A 139 2.94 -22.46 22.67
CA ILE A 139 2.41 -22.96 21.40
C ILE A 139 1.06 -22.31 21.09
N LEU A 140 0.17 -22.19 22.09
CA LEU A 140 -1.14 -21.57 21.93
C LEU A 140 -1.01 -20.10 21.49
N THR A 141 -0.08 -19.34 22.09
CA THR A 141 0.21 -17.96 21.67
C THR A 141 0.71 -17.90 20.23
N ASN A 142 1.60 -18.82 19.82
CA ASN A 142 2.15 -18.87 18.46
C ASN A 142 1.08 -19.20 17.40
N ILE A 143 0.27 -20.23 17.64
CA ILE A 143 -0.81 -20.62 16.72
C ILE A 143 -1.85 -19.50 16.63
N SER A 144 -2.24 -18.93 17.77
CA SER A 144 -3.21 -17.84 17.79
C SER A 144 -2.68 -16.60 17.07
N GLY A 145 -1.39 -16.26 17.26
CA GLY A 145 -0.68 -15.22 16.53
C GLY A 145 -0.72 -15.39 15.02
N ALA A 146 -0.38 -16.59 14.53
CA ALA A 146 -0.47 -16.93 13.11
C ALA A 146 -1.88 -16.72 12.55
N ILE A 147 -2.92 -17.17 13.26
CA ILE A 147 -4.32 -16.95 12.85
C ILE A 147 -4.65 -15.45 12.81
N GLY A 148 -4.15 -14.67 13.78
CA GLY A 148 -4.34 -13.22 13.83
C GLY A 148 -3.69 -12.50 12.66
N VAL A 149 -2.47 -12.91 12.29
CA VAL A 149 -1.73 -12.34 11.16
C VAL A 149 -2.39 -12.71 9.83
N LEU A 150 -2.85 -13.95 9.66
CA LEU A 150 -3.57 -14.40 8.46
C LEU A 150 -4.92 -13.71 8.29
N SER A 151 -5.64 -13.53 9.40
CA SER A 151 -6.87 -12.76 9.41
C SER A 151 -6.60 -11.30 9.02
N THR A 152 -5.55 -10.70 9.60
CA THR A 152 -5.09 -9.35 9.24
C THR A 152 -4.73 -9.24 7.77
N LEU A 153 -4.05 -10.23 7.21
CA LEU A 153 -3.68 -10.31 5.80
C LEU A 153 -4.94 -10.27 4.91
N ALA A 154 -5.96 -11.06 5.21
CA ALA A 154 -7.23 -11.06 4.49
C ALA A 154 -7.92 -9.68 4.55
N GLY A 155 -7.87 -9.02 5.72
CA GLY A 155 -8.34 -7.64 5.88
C GLY A 155 -7.52 -6.62 5.10
N THR A 156 -6.19 -6.77 5.02
CA THR A 156 -5.31 -5.86 4.28
C THR A 156 -5.36 -6.06 2.77
N ILE A 157 -5.49 -7.29 2.28
CA ILE A 157 -5.74 -7.59 0.85
C ILE A 157 -7.04 -6.91 0.42
N LEU A 158 -8.02 -6.86 1.32
CA LEU A 158 -9.29 -6.16 1.09
C LEU A 158 -9.17 -4.63 1.24
N ILE A 159 -8.16 -4.11 1.97
CA ILE A 159 -8.17 -2.72 2.45
C ILE A 159 -6.94 -1.89 2.03
N GLU A 160 -5.67 -2.19 2.38
CA GLU A 160 -4.55 -1.27 2.05
C GLU A 160 -3.12 -1.87 2.03
N ARG A 161 -2.28 -1.26 1.17
CA ARG A 161 -0.84 -1.48 0.89
C ARG A 161 0.04 -0.63 1.84
N GLU A 162 1.03 -1.24 2.53
CA GLU A 162 1.86 -0.55 3.54
C GLU A 162 2.92 0.42 2.97
N CYS A 163 3.37 1.41 3.76
CA CYS A 163 4.25 2.50 3.29
C CYS A 163 5.74 2.22 3.46
N PHE A 164 6.11 1.72 4.62
CA PHE A 164 7.49 1.50 5.00
C PHE A 164 7.68 0.00 5.07
N GLY A 165 8.42 -0.55 4.12
CA GLY A 165 8.71 -1.98 4.07
C GLY A 165 9.61 -2.41 5.23
N THR A 166 9.58 -3.69 5.56
CA THR A 166 10.28 -4.29 6.70
C THR A 166 11.77 -3.95 6.76
N LEU A 167 12.44 -3.91 5.61
CA LEU A 167 13.87 -3.57 5.52
C LEU A 167 14.14 -2.11 5.93
N MET A 168 13.29 -1.19 5.48
CA MET A 168 13.45 0.23 5.80
C MET A 168 13.14 0.51 7.27
N THR A 169 12.14 -0.15 7.84
CA THR A 169 11.84 0.00 9.27
C THR A 169 12.98 -0.51 10.14
N ALA A 170 13.57 -1.65 9.77
CA ALA A 170 14.72 -2.21 10.48
C ALA A 170 15.94 -1.29 10.40
N THR A 171 16.20 -0.69 9.24
CA THR A 171 17.34 0.25 9.09
C THR A 171 17.12 1.54 9.86
N LEU A 172 15.90 2.09 9.89
CA LEU A 172 15.60 3.30 10.66
C LEU A 172 15.74 3.09 12.17
N GLU A 173 15.36 1.91 12.67
CA GLU A 173 15.56 1.55 14.07
C GLU A 173 17.03 1.34 14.41
N TRP A 174 17.80 0.71 13.51
CA TRP A 174 19.25 0.57 13.66
C TRP A 174 19.97 1.93 13.70
N GLU A 175 19.49 2.92 12.95
CA GLU A 175 19.97 4.32 12.98
C GLU A 175 19.54 5.09 14.26
N GLY A 176 18.84 4.43 15.19
CA GLY A 176 18.46 5.00 16.48
C GLY A 176 17.19 5.86 16.45
N ILE A 177 16.37 5.76 15.41
CA ILE A 177 15.08 6.47 15.35
C ILE A 177 14.08 5.77 16.27
N PRO A 178 13.48 6.48 17.25
CA PRO A 178 12.50 5.88 18.15
C PRO A 178 11.27 5.33 17.40
N ALA A 179 10.78 4.15 17.78
CA ALA A 179 9.67 3.48 17.13
C ALA A 179 8.39 4.35 17.03
N PHE A 180 8.13 5.23 18.00
CA PHE A 180 6.99 6.15 17.95
C PHE A 180 7.11 7.17 16.80
N VAL A 181 8.32 7.62 16.46
CA VAL A 181 8.56 8.56 15.35
C VAL A 181 8.30 7.85 14.01
N ILE A 182 8.78 6.61 13.87
CA ILE A 182 8.49 5.75 12.72
C ILE A 182 6.97 5.54 12.59
N GLY A 183 6.28 5.29 13.71
CA GLY A 183 4.82 5.15 13.77
C GLY A 183 4.06 6.40 13.31
N ILE A 184 4.46 7.59 13.77
CA ILE A 184 3.88 8.87 13.33
C ILE A 184 4.12 9.09 11.84
N ALA A 185 5.33 8.83 11.34
CA ALA A 185 5.67 8.98 9.94
C ALA A 185 4.83 8.04 9.04
N ARG A 186 4.55 6.81 9.49
CA ARG A 186 3.61 5.89 8.82
C ARG A 186 2.19 6.45 8.78
N GLY A 187 1.72 7.04 9.89
CA GLY A 187 0.41 7.70 9.96
C GLY A 187 0.28 8.86 8.98
N ILE A 188 1.26 9.76 8.95
CA ILE A 188 1.32 10.88 7.99
C ILE A 188 1.29 10.34 6.55
N SER A 189 2.06 9.29 6.28
CA SER A 189 2.13 8.72 4.94
C SER A 189 0.84 8.02 4.48
N ALA A 190 0.07 7.45 5.41
CA ALA A 190 -1.27 6.94 5.12
C ALA A 190 -2.21 8.08 4.70
N VAL A 191 -2.21 9.20 5.43
CA VAL A 191 -3.01 10.39 5.10
C VAL A 191 -2.64 10.93 3.71
N ILE A 192 -1.34 11.00 3.40
CA ILE A 192 -0.86 11.41 2.07
C ILE A 192 -1.36 10.46 0.98
N GLY A 193 -1.32 9.15 1.20
CA GLY A 193 -1.82 8.14 0.25
C GLY A 193 -3.32 8.28 0.00
N ILE A 194 -4.14 8.40 1.06
CA ILE A 194 -5.59 8.61 0.95
C ILE A 194 -5.90 9.91 0.21
N ALA A 195 -5.20 11.00 0.56
CA ALA A 195 -5.36 12.29 -0.13
C ALA A 195 -5.04 12.17 -1.62
N ALA A 196 -4.01 11.43 -1.99
CA ALA A 196 -3.66 11.20 -3.39
C ALA A 196 -4.77 10.46 -4.15
N THR A 197 -5.40 9.45 -3.53
CA THR A 197 -6.55 8.74 -4.10
C THR A 197 -7.76 9.65 -4.29
N LEU A 198 -8.00 10.60 -3.39
CA LEU A 198 -9.08 11.59 -3.54
C LEU A 198 -8.78 12.63 -4.64
N VAL A 199 -7.51 12.94 -4.88
CA VAL A 199 -7.07 13.86 -5.93
C VAL A 199 -7.14 13.20 -7.32
N TYR A 200 -7.01 11.87 -7.39
CA TYR A 200 -6.96 11.13 -8.67
C TYR A 200 -8.19 11.38 -9.57
N PRO A 201 -9.46 11.27 -9.12
CA PRO A 201 -10.63 11.54 -9.97
C PRO A 201 -10.65 12.96 -10.55
N ILE A 202 -10.22 13.95 -9.75
CA ILE A 202 -10.14 15.36 -10.18
C ILE A 202 -9.11 15.48 -11.30
N LEU A 203 -7.95 14.88 -11.13
CA LEU A 203 -6.88 14.90 -12.11
C LEU A 203 -7.30 14.15 -13.40
N GLN A 204 -7.88 12.96 -13.26
CA GLN A 204 -8.40 12.14 -14.36
C GLN A 204 -9.43 12.90 -15.22
N SER A 205 -10.40 13.58 -14.58
CA SER A 205 -11.43 14.36 -15.29
C SER A 205 -10.88 15.53 -16.11
N ARG A 206 -9.68 16.02 -15.78
CA ARG A 206 -9.06 17.20 -16.43
C ARG A 206 -8.02 16.84 -17.47
N ILE A 207 -7.19 15.83 -17.24
CA ILE A 207 -6.01 15.55 -18.07
C ILE A 207 -6.01 14.18 -18.78
N LEU A 208 -7.09 13.39 -18.65
CA LEU A 208 -7.20 11.99 -19.10
C LEU A 208 -6.26 11.03 -18.34
N THR A 209 -6.73 9.79 -18.13
CA THR A 209 -6.05 8.71 -17.40
C THR A 209 -4.57 8.54 -17.80
N LEU A 210 -4.30 8.53 -19.10
CA LEU A 210 -2.97 8.27 -19.66
C LEU A 210 -1.95 9.37 -19.32
N ARG A 211 -2.37 10.65 -19.28
CA ARG A 211 -1.51 11.76 -18.86
C ARG A 211 -1.43 11.88 -17.34
N THR A 212 -2.50 11.54 -16.63
CA THR A 212 -2.48 11.42 -15.16
C THR A 212 -1.36 10.47 -14.75
N GLY A 213 -1.30 9.27 -15.33
CA GLY A 213 -0.21 8.33 -15.05
C GLY A 213 1.18 8.89 -15.33
N LEU A 214 1.34 9.66 -16.42
CA LEU A 214 2.64 10.27 -16.74
C LEU A 214 3.05 11.32 -15.69
N TRP A 215 2.14 12.22 -15.31
CA TRP A 215 2.40 13.20 -14.26
C TRP A 215 2.68 12.53 -12.90
N SER A 216 1.95 11.48 -12.59
CA SER A 216 2.06 10.75 -11.33
C SER A 216 3.40 10.04 -11.17
N ILE A 217 3.89 9.33 -12.20
CA ILE A 217 5.17 8.62 -12.10
C ILE A 217 6.38 9.57 -12.04
N TRP A 218 6.33 10.69 -12.77
CA TRP A 218 7.39 11.71 -12.70
C TRP A 218 7.33 12.50 -11.38
N SER A 219 6.14 12.75 -10.83
CA SER A 219 5.99 13.31 -9.47
C SER A 219 6.57 12.38 -8.39
N GLN A 220 6.29 11.07 -8.48
CA GLN A 220 6.90 10.06 -7.60
C GLN A 220 8.43 10.10 -7.70
N TRP A 221 8.97 10.11 -8.92
CA TRP A 221 10.41 10.15 -9.18
C TRP A 221 11.07 11.39 -8.55
N ILE A 222 10.46 12.58 -8.71
CA ILE A 222 10.96 13.82 -8.10
C ILE A 222 10.99 13.72 -6.58
N CYS A 223 9.96 13.15 -5.95
CA CYS A 223 9.92 12.97 -4.50
C CYS A 223 11.01 12.00 -4.00
N LEU A 224 11.30 10.94 -4.78
CA LEU A 224 12.34 9.97 -4.44
C LEU A 224 13.77 10.54 -4.56
N LEU A 225 13.98 11.66 -5.26
CA LEU A 225 15.28 12.36 -5.22
C LEU A 225 15.67 12.78 -3.80
N VAL A 226 14.70 13.02 -2.92
CA VAL A 226 14.96 13.30 -1.49
C VAL A 226 15.58 12.08 -0.80
N CYS A 227 15.17 10.87 -1.18
CA CYS A 227 15.74 9.63 -0.66
C CYS A 227 17.16 9.39 -1.20
N VAL A 228 17.42 9.75 -2.45
CA VAL A 228 18.77 9.68 -3.02
C VAL A 228 19.67 10.71 -2.35
N ALA A 229 19.18 11.94 -2.17
CA ALA A 229 19.90 13.02 -1.47
C ALA A 229 20.28 12.67 -0.03
N SER A 230 19.50 11.79 0.65
CA SER A 230 19.79 11.38 2.02
C SER A 230 21.12 10.61 2.16
N ILE A 231 21.62 10.02 1.07
CA ILE A 231 22.90 9.28 1.05
C ILE A 231 24.09 10.21 1.38
N TRP A 232 24.04 11.47 0.95
CA TRP A 232 25.11 12.46 1.21
C TRP A 232 24.88 13.28 2.48
N ALA A 233 23.85 12.99 3.27
CA ALA A 233 23.61 13.69 4.51
C ALA A 233 24.69 13.32 5.55
N GLN A 234 25.36 14.33 6.11
CA GLN A 234 26.48 14.15 7.04
C GLN A 234 26.06 13.51 8.39
N ASN A 235 24.79 13.69 8.78
CA ASN A 235 24.24 13.16 10.03
C ASN A 235 23.26 12.03 9.73
N SER A 236 23.46 10.87 10.37
CA SER A 236 22.62 9.68 10.18
C SER A 236 21.15 9.94 10.52
N ILE A 237 20.87 10.68 11.59
CA ILE A 237 19.51 11.06 11.99
C ILE A 237 18.84 11.93 10.91
N ILE A 238 19.57 12.88 10.31
CA ILE A 238 19.02 13.72 9.24
C ILE A 238 18.77 12.87 7.99
N SER A 239 19.69 11.96 7.66
CA SER A 239 19.50 11.01 6.55
C SER A 239 18.23 10.17 6.72
N ALA A 240 18.02 9.61 7.92
CA ALA A 240 16.83 8.83 8.25
C ALA A 240 15.53 9.62 8.12
N HIS A 241 15.49 10.88 8.58
CA HIS A 241 14.31 11.75 8.42
C HIS A 241 14.05 12.13 6.96
N MET A 242 15.11 12.41 6.18
CA MET A 242 14.99 12.67 4.75
C MET A 242 14.45 11.45 4.00
N LEU A 243 14.92 10.24 4.33
CA LEU A 243 14.43 8.99 3.78
C LEU A 243 12.95 8.78 4.10
N MET A 244 12.55 8.93 5.38
CA MET A 244 11.14 8.82 5.79
C MET A 244 10.25 9.83 5.06
N ALA A 245 10.69 11.09 4.96
CA ALA A 245 9.94 12.15 4.29
C ALA A 245 9.82 11.90 2.78
N GLY A 246 10.90 11.51 2.11
CA GLY A 246 10.91 11.22 0.68
C GLY A 246 10.02 10.04 0.32
N VAL A 247 10.09 8.94 1.07
CA VAL A 247 9.20 7.78 0.87
C VAL A 247 7.76 8.16 1.12
N ALA A 248 7.47 8.90 2.20
CA ALA A 248 6.11 9.32 2.51
C ALA A 248 5.52 10.24 1.43
N LEU A 249 6.29 11.20 0.92
CA LEU A 249 5.85 12.15 -0.10
C LEU A 249 5.69 11.49 -1.47
N SER A 250 6.54 10.50 -1.80
CA SER A 250 6.46 9.76 -3.07
C SER A 250 5.10 9.08 -3.30
N ARG A 251 4.33 8.83 -2.23
CA ARG A 251 2.98 8.29 -2.31
C ARG A 251 1.99 9.15 -3.07
N LEU A 252 2.20 10.47 -3.10
CA LEU A 252 1.39 11.39 -3.91
C LEU A 252 1.48 11.07 -5.40
N GLY A 253 2.61 10.54 -5.86
CA GLY A 253 2.77 10.08 -7.23
C GLY A 253 2.39 8.60 -7.39
N LEU A 254 2.80 7.75 -6.45
CA LEU A 254 2.61 6.29 -6.56
C LEU A 254 1.13 5.88 -6.65
N TRP A 255 0.28 6.37 -5.74
CA TRP A 255 -1.13 5.94 -5.68
C TRP A 255 -1.93 6.35 -6.92
N PRO A 256 -1.87 7.62 -7.37
CA PRO A 256 -2.51 8.02 -8.62
C PRO A 256 -1.93 7.31 -9.85
N PHE A 257 -0.63 6.95 -9.85
CA PHE A 257 -0.05 6.16 -10.92
C PHE A 257 -0.66 4.75 -10.97
N ASP A 258 -0.75 4.06 -9.83
CA ASP A 258 -1.34 2.73 -9.73
C ASP A 258 -2.80 2.71 -10.20
N LEU A 259 -3.61 3.68 -9.73
CA LEU A 259 -4.99 3.86 -10.17
C LEU A 259 -5.09 4.12 -11.68
N SER A 260 -4.15 4.90 -12.25
CA SER A 260 -4.12 5.17 -13.68
C SER A 260 -3.82 3.94 -14.53
N VAL A 261 -2.95 3.05 -14.04
CA VAL A 261 -2.61 1.79 -14.73
C VAL A 261 -3.77 0.82 -14.66
N ILE A 262 -4.39 0.67 -13.48
CA ILE A 262 -5.58 -0.17 -13.29
C ILE A 262 -6.72 0.30 -14.20
N GLN A 263 -6.98 1.60 -14.25
CA GLN A 263 -8.01 2.16 -15.13
C GLN A 263 -7.70 1.89 -16.61
N GLN A 264 -6.45 2.05 -17.03
CA GLN A 264 -6.06 1.72 -18.41
C GLN A 264 -6.26 0.24 -18.72
N MET A 265 -5.93 -0.67 -17.80
CA MET A 265 -6.22 -2.08 -18.00
C MET A 265 -7.73 -2.36 -18.12
N GLN A 266 -8.56 -1.68 -17.32
CA GLN A 266 -10.01 -1.81 -17.43
C GLN A 266 -10.56 -1.27 -18.76
N ASP A 267 -10.02 -0.15 -19.24
CA ASP A 267 -10.46 0.53 -20.46
C ASP A 267 -10.00 -0.23 -21.74
N TYR A 268 -8.80 -0.81 -21.75
CA TYR A 268 -8.20 -1.42 -22.94
C TYR A 268 -8.29 -2.96 -23.01
N VAL A 269 -8.52 -3.65 -21.89
CA VAL A 269 -8.61 -5.14 -21.87
C VAL A 269 -10.07 -5.59 -21.93
N PRO A 270 -10.44 -6.49 -22.86
CA PRO A 270 -11.79 -7.10 -22.91
C PRO A 270 -12.19 -7.76 -21.60
N GLU A 271 -13.48 -7.71 -21.26
CA GLU A 271 -13.98 -8.15 -19.93
C GLU A 271 -13.67 -9.61 -19.61
N SER A 272 -13.65 -10.48 -20.63
CA SER A 272 -13.30 -11.90 -20.50
C SER A 272 -11.87 -12.12 -20.02
N ASP A 273 -10.96 -11.20 -20.33
CA ASP A 273 -9.51 -11.38 -20.18
C ASP A 273 -8.95 -10.60 -18.99
N ARG A 274 -9.73 -9.67 -18.42
CA ARG A 274 -9.32 -8.80 -17.29
C ARG A 274 -8.77 -9.59 -16.09
N CYS A 275 -9.38 -10.74 -15.77
CA CYS A 275 -8.93 -11.58 -14.66
C CYS A 275 -7.55 -12.21 -14.92
N VAL A 276 -7.30 -12.68 -16.15
CA VAL A 276 -6.01 -13.28 -16.53
C VAL A 276 -4.92 -12.22 -16.53
N VAL A 277 -5.18 -11.06 -17.14
CA VAL A 277 -4.22 -9.95 -17.17
C VAL A 277 -3.93 -9.43 -15.76
N GLY A 278 -4.95 -9.25 -14.92
CA GLY A 278 -4.78 -8.88 -13.52
C GLY A 278 -3.99 -9.92 -12.71
N GLY A 279 -4.22 -11.22 -12.95
CA GLY A 279 -3.44 -12.30 -12.35
C GLY A 279 -1.96 -12.25 -12.73
N VAL A 280 -1.65 -12.01 -14.00
CA VAL A 280 -0.27 -11.83 -14.48
C VAL A 280 0.37 -10.61 -13.83
N GLN A 281 -0.32 -9.47 -13.78
CA GLN A 281 0.17 -8.27 -13.09
C GLN A 281 0.51 -8.54 -11.62
N ASN A 282 -0.40 -9.20 -10.90
CA ASN A 282 -0.20 -9.52 -9.49
C ASN A 282 0.98 -10.48 -9.27
N SER A 283 1.16 -11.46 -10.16
CA SER A 283 2.30 -12.39 -10.11
C SER A 283 3.64 -11.70 -10.37
N LEU A 284 3.68 -10.75 -11.30
CA LEU A 284 4.87 -9.94 -11.58
C LEU A 284 5.19 -9.03 -10.41
N GLN A 285 4.19 -8.39 -9.81
CA GLN A 285 4.38 -7.57 -8.62
C GLN A 285 4.94 -8.40 -7.45
N SER A 286 4.33 -9.57 -7.17
CA SER A 286 4.81 -10.48 -6.12
C SER A 286 6.25 -10.93 -6.36
N SER A 287 6.63 -11.16 -7.62
CA SER A 287 8.01 -11.51 -7.99
C SER A 287 8.99 -10.36 -7.75
N MET A 288 8.59 -9.11 -8.01
CA MET A 288 9.41 -7.93 -7.73
C MET A 288 9.54 -7.67 -6.22
N ASP A 289 8.48 -7.89 -5.45
CA ASP A 289 8.51 -7.80 -3.99
C ASP A 289 9.48 -8.85 -3.40
N LEU A 290 9.44 -10.09 -3.90
CA LEU A 290 10.40 -11.15 -3.55
C LEU A 290 11.85 -10.73 -3.87
N MET A 291 12.08 -10.12 -5.03
CA MET A 291 13.41 -9.63 -5.41
C MET A 291 13.93 -8.58 -4.41
N GLY A 292 13.06 -7.72 -3.89
CA GLY A 292 13.41 -6.76 -2.84
C GLY A 292 13.93 -7.44 -1.57
N TYR A 293 13.28 -8.53 -1.14
CA TYR A 293 13.74 -9.32 0.01
C TYR A 293 15.03 -10.08 -0.28
N VAL A 294 15.18 -10.67 -1.47
CA VAL A 294 16.42 -11.34 -1.90
C VAL A 294 17.59 -10.36 -1.87
N MET A 295 17.40 -9.13 -2.39
CA MET A 295 18.41 -8.08 -2.32
C MET A 295 18.74 -7.69 -0.88
N GLY A 296 17.77 -7.67 0.03
CA GLY A 296 18.02 -7.47 1.46
C GLY A 296 18.81 -8.61 2.12
N ILE A 297 18.71 -9.85 1.63
CA ILE A 297 19.55 -10.97 2.07
C ILE A 297 20.98 -10.83 1.54
N LEU A 298 21.13 -10.47 0.26
CA LEU A 298 22.44 -10.26 -0.37
C LEU A 298 23.19 -9.06 0.24
N ILE A 299 22.46 -7.98 0.53
CA ILE A 299 22.94 -6.74 1.13
C ILE A 299 22.39 -6.68 2.56
N SER A 300 22.91 -7.57 3.42
CA SER A 300 22.42 -7.73 4.79
C SER A 300 23.00 -6.71 5.78
N ASN A 301 24.07 -6.01 5.42
CA ASN A 301 24.68 -5.01 6.30
C ASN A 301 23.91 -3.68 6.22
N PRO A 302 23.38 -3.15 7.35
CA PRO A 302 22.62 -1.89 7.35
C PRO A 302 23.46 -0.69 6.90
N GLN A 303 24.79 -0.71 7.05
CA GLN A 303 25.67 0.34 6.56
C GLN A 303 25.66 0.46 5.02
N ASP A 304 25.35 -0.64 4.33
CA ASP A 304 25.28 -0.71 2.87
C ASP A 304 23.86 -0.45 2.33
N PHE A 305 22.93 -0.02 3.19
CA PHE A 305 21.53 0.23 2.81
C PHE A 305 21.37 1.25 1.68
N TRP A 306 22.33 2.18 1.53
CA TRP A 306 22.36 3.13 0.41
C TRP A 306 22.38 2.44 -0.97
N ILE A 307 22.95 1.24 -1.08
CA ILE A 307 22.95 0.45 -2.32
C ILE A 307 21.52 0.04 -2.68
N LEU A 308 20.74 -0.41 -1.70
CA LEU A 308 19.33 -0.78 -1.88
C LEU A 308 18.47 0.43 -2.28
N ILE A 309 18.77 1.62 -1.74
CA ILE A 309 18.13 2.89 -2.15
C ILE A 309 18.40 3.16 -3.64
N LEU A 310 19.65 3.05 -4.10
CA LEU A 310 20.02 3.29 -5.49
C LEU A 310 19.42 2.26 -6.46
N ILE A 311 19.41 0.97 -6.10
CA ILE A 311 18.76 -0.09 -6.90
C ILE A 311 17.27 0.21 -7.05
N SER A 312 16.59 0.57 -5.95
CA SER A 312 15.16 0.90 -5.96
C SER A 312 14.88 2.14 -6.81
N PHE A 313 15.70 3.18 -6.68
CA PHE A 313 15.59 4.39 -7.50
C PHE A 313 15.82 4.11 -8.99
N GLY A 314 16.77 3.23 -9.32
CA GLY A 314 17.04 2.76 -10.67
C GLY A 314 15.82 2.03 -11.27
N ALA A 315 15.20 1.14 -10.50
CA ALA A 315 13.99 0.43 -10.92
C ALA A 315 12.82 1.39 -11.19
N VAL A 316 12.58 2.39 -10.32
CA VAL A 316 11.54 3.41 -10.54
C VAL A 316 11.86 4.29 -11.74
N THR A 317 13.13 4.62 -11.97
CA THR A 317 13.57 5.38 -13.16
C THR A 317 13.30 4.59 -14.44
N LEU A 318 13.60 3.28 -14.46
CA LEU A 318 13.28 2.41 -15.58
C LEU A 318 11.77 2.35 -15.83
N ALA A 319 10.95 2.22 -14.77
CA ALA A 319 9.49 2.26 -14.89
C ALA A 319 8.98 3.58 -15.49
N ALA A 320 9.52 4.73 -15.04
CA ALA A 320 9.17 6.05 -15.55
C ALA A 320 9.50 6.20 -17.05
N LEU A 321 10.67 5.71 -17.47
CA LEU A 321 11.09 5.73 -18.87
C LEU A 321 10.23 4.80 -19.74
N LEU A 322 9.97 3.57 -19.29
CA LEU A 322 9.11 2.61 -19.99
C LEU A 322 7.69 3.15 -20.15
N TYR A 323 7.12 3.73 -19.09
CA TYR A 323 5.79 4.34 -19.17
C TYR A 323 5.78 5.55 -20.10
N THR A 324 6.81 6.39 -20.07
CA THR A 324 6.95 7.53 -21.01
C THR A 324 7.05 7.04 -22.46
N CYS A 325 7.79 5.96 -22.71
CA CYS A 325 7.91 5.33 -24.02
C CYS A 325 6.56 4.73 -24.49
N HIS A 326 5.81 4.10 -23.59
CA HIS A 326 4.46 3.60 -23.86
C HIS A 326 3.52 4.74 -24.27
N VAL A 327 3.49 5.83 -23.50
CA VAL A 327 2.70 7.04 -23.83
C VAL A 327 3.12 7.63 -25.18
N TYR A 328 4.42 7.69 -25.47
CA TYR A 328 4.93 8.17 -26.74
C TYR A 328 4.52 7.26 -27.90
N THR A 329 4.50 5.94 -27.70
CA THR A 329 4.12 4.98 -28.73
C THR A 329 2.64 5.13 -29.11
N ILE A 330 1.77 5.34 -28.12
CA ILE A 330 0.33 5.55 -28.33
C ILE A 330 0.04 6.91 -28.98
N ARG A 331 0.71 7.99 -28.53
CA ARG A 331 0.35 9.36 -28.94
C ARG A 331 1.22 9.96 -30.04
N LYS A 332 2.40 9.40 -30.32
CA LYS A 332 3.46 9.93 -31.21
C LYS A 332 4.02 11.32 -30.85
N HIS A 333 3.50 11.98 -29.83
CA HIS A 333 3.99 13.26 -29.29
C HIS A 333 3.74 13.33 -27.77
N LEU A 334 4.69 13.91 -27.01
CA LEU A 334 4.58 14.07 -25.54
C LEU A 334 3.92 15.40 -25.16
N PHE A 335 4.30 16.49 -25.81
CA PHE A 335 3.78 17.84 -25.57
C PHE A 335 3.13 18.41 -26.84
N HIS A 336 1.97 19.04 -26.69
CA HIS A 336 1.41 19.93 -27.72
C HIS A 336 2.09 21.31 -27.56
N PHE A 337 3.27 21.49 -28.14
CA PHE A 337 4.00 22.77 -28.08
C PHE A 337 3.17 23.93 -28.66
N GLU A 338 2.28 23.67 -29.62
CA GLU A 338 1.36 24.67 -30.18
C GLU A 338 0.42 25.30 -29.13
N LYS A 339 -0.09 24.51 -28.18
CA LYS A 339 -0.97 25.03 -27.11
C LYS A 339 -0.18 25.80 -26.05
N LEU A 340 1.07 25.41 -25.79
CA LEU A 340 1.96 26.12 -24.88
C LEU A 340 2.36 27.49 -25.46
N ILE A 341 2.68 27.54 -26.76
CA ILE A 341 2.99 28.77 -27.49
C ILE A 341 1.78 29.70 -27.52
N LEU A 342 0.57 29.19 -27.78
CA LEU A 342 -0.66 29.99 -27.73
C LEU A 342 -0.95 30.55 -26.32
N TRP A 343 -0.64 29.79 -25.26
CA TRP A 343 -0.80 30.24 -23.88
C TRP A 343 0.22 31.33 -23.50
N VAL A 344 1.49 31.16 -23.89
CA VAL A 344 2.54 32.17 -23.70
C VAL A 344 2.24 33.44 -24.52
N GLN A 345 1.80 33.30 -25.78
CA GLN A 345 1.41 34.44 -26.62
C GLN A 345 0.19 35.20 -26.07
N CYS A 346 -0.76 34.50 -25.45
CA CYS A 346 -1.90 35.12 -24.76
C CYS A 346 -1.43 35.93 -23.53
N PHE A 347 -0.39 35.47 -22.84
CA PHE A 347 0.18 36.16 -21.66
C PHE A 347 1.10 37.33 -22.04
N THR A 348 1.77 37.27 -23.19
CA THR A 348 2.66 38.35 -23.68
C THR A 348 1.94 39.38 -24.54
N ARG A 349 0.63 39.22 -24.83
CA ARG A 349 -0.13 40.22 -25.57
C ARG A 349 -0.33 41.46 -24.67
N PRO A 350 0.19 42.64 -25.01
CA PRO A 350 -0.05 43.84 -24.22
C PRO A 350 -1.56 44.11 -24.20
N ARG A 351 -2.15 44.35 -23.02
CA ARG A 351 -3.47 44.96 -22.90
C ARG A 351 -3.40 46.39 -23.43
N GLY A 352 -3.48 46.55 -24.75
CA GLY A 352 -3.54 47.84 -25.42
C GLY A 352 -4.95 48.41 -25.40
N ASN A 353 -5.14 49.45 -24.58
CA ASN A 353 -6.08 50.57 -24.67
C ASN A 353 -7.51 50.29 -25.19
N ALA A 354 -8.42 50.05 -24.25
CA ALA A 354 -9.84 50.37 -24.41
C ALA A 354 -10.11 51.76 -23.81
N LEU A 355 -9.75 52.83 -24.53
CA LEU A 355 -10.28 54.18 -24.36
C LEU A 355 -10.09 54.95 -25.68
N LEU A 356 -11.15 55.01 -26.49
CA LEU A 356 -11.60 56.15 -27.33
C LEU A 356 -12.63 55.63 -28.34
N GLY A 357 -13.88 56.06 -28.15
CA GLY A 357 -15.06 55.75 -28.95
C GLY A 357 -16.29 56.26 -28.22
#